data_AF-A0AA43ETV6-F1
#
_entry.id   AF-A0AA43ETV6-F1
#
_cell.length_a   1.000
_cell.length_b   1.000
_cell.length_c   1.000
_cell.angle_alpha   90.00
_cell.angle_beta   90.00
_cell.angle_gamma   90.00
#
_symmetry.space_group_name_H-M   'P 1'
#
loop_
_entity.id
_entity.type
_entity.pdbx_description
1 polymer ?
#
loop_
_entity_poly.entity_id
_entity_poly.type
_entity_poly.pdbx_seq_one_letter_code
_entity_poly.pdbx_strand_id
1 'polypeptide(L)'
;MTTYADCTFCGGEVEERHINYDYRRRDHLLVLRNVPAGVCKQCGEKYFTPDVLKRMDQSFHDIFERAQQPDQVLDVPAVNF
;
A
#
# COMPACT_ATOMS: atom_id res chain seq x y z
N MET A 1 0.35 0.57 23.69
CA MET A 1 1.43 -0.26 23.13
C MET A 1 1.54 0.10 21.66
N THR A 2 2.70 0.56 21.21
CA THR A 2 2.96 0.84 19.79
C THR A 2 3.16 -0.49 19.06
N THR A 3 2.33 -0.76 18.05
CA THR A 3 2.43 -1.97 17.20
C THR A 3 3.68 -1.95 16.31
N TYR A 4 4.25 -0.76 16.07
CA TYR A 4 5.40 -0.53 15.20
C TYR A 4 6.58 0.04 16.00
N ALA A 5 7.79 -0.34 15.61
CA ALA A 5 9.02 0.29 16.10
C ALA A 5 9.24 1.67 15.46
N ASP A 6 10.21 2.42 15.96
CA ASP A 6 10.63 3.67 15.33
C ASP A 6 11.11 3.47 13.90
N CYS A 7 10.98 4.51 13.09
CA CYS A 7 11.28 4.46 11.67
C CYS A 7 12.75 4.13 11.43
N THR A 8 13.01 3.00 10.75
CA THR A 8 14.36 2.56 10.37
C THR A 8 15.12 3.58 9.51
N PHE A 9 14.42 4.48 8.79
CA PHE A 9 15.05 5.45 7.90
C PHE A 9 15.43 6.77 8.60
N CYS A 10 14.62 7.25 9.54
CA CYS A 10 14.83 8.57 10.17
C CYS A 10 14.80 8.59 11.71
N GLY A 11 14.47 7.47 12.35
CA GLY A 11 14.34 7.35 13.80
C GLY A 11 13.06 7.95 14.40
N GLY A 12 12.14 8.47 13.57
CA GLY A 12 10.89 9.09 14.04
C GLY A 12 9.82 8.07 14.45
N GLU A 13 8.91 8.48 15.35
CA GLU A 13 7.76 7.70 15.80
C GLU A 13 6.89 7.24 14.61
N VAL A 14 6.54 5.95 14.61
CA VAL A 14 5.63 5.33 13.63
C VAL A 14 4.29 5.07 14.32
N GLU A 15 3.21 5.56 13.72
CA GLU A 15 1.86 5.33 14.23
C GLU A 15 1.02 4.54 13.23
N GLU A 16 0.11 3.70 13.75
CA GLU A 16 -0.82 2.95 12.92
C GLU A 16 -1.86 3.88 12.31
N ARG A 17 -2.04 3.79 10.99
CA ARG A 17 -3.06 4.52 10.22
C ARG A 17 -3.65 3.62 9.15
N HIS A 18 -4.87 3.95 8.73
CA HIS A 18 -5.42 3.40 7.51
C HIS A 18 -5.13 4.36 6.36
N ILE A 19 -4.52 3.86 5.29
CA ILE A 19 -4.08 4.66 4.14
C ILE A 19 -4.64 4.14 2.83
N ASN A 20 -4.67 5.01 1.82
CA ASN A 20 -4.74 4.56 0.43
C ASN A 20 -3.32 4.37 -0.09
N TYR A 21 -3.07 3.28 -0.82
CA TYR A 21 -1.75 2.90 -1.28
C TYR A 21 -1.77 2.52 -2.77
N ASP A 22 -0.94 3.21 -3.55
CA ASP A 22 -0.74 2.96 -4.97
C ASP A 22 0.29 1.84 -5.13
N TYR A 23 -0.19 0.60 -5.20
CA TYR A 23 0.66 -0.56 -5.36
C TYR A 23 1.02 -0.76 -6.83
N ARG A 24 2.24 -0.32 -7.19
CA ARG A 24 2.79 -0.43 -8.55
C ARG A 24 3.69 -1.65 -8.66
N ARG A 25 3.43 -2.51 -9.64
CA ARG A 25 4.28 -3.65 -9.99
C ARG A 25 4.39 -3.76 -11.51
N ARG A 26 5.60 -3.51 -12.04
CA ARG A 26 5.86 -3.41 -13.49
C ARG A 26 4.88 -2.40 -14.13
N ASP A 27 4.07 -2.85 -15.08
CA ASP A 27 3.14 -2.03 -15.84
C ASP A 27 1.74 -1.97 -15.20
N HIS A 28 1.55 -2.59 -14.03
CA HIS A 28 0.28 -2.63 -13.32
C HIS A 28 0.24 -1.65 -12.15
N LEU A 29 -0.86 -0.91 -12.05
CA LEU A 29 -1.23 -0.09 -10.90
C LEU A 29 -2.46 -0.69 -10.23
N LEU A 30 -2.33 -1.05 -8.95
CA LEU A 30 -3.43 -1.44 -8.08
C LEU A 30 -3.60 -0.38 -6.99
N VAL A 31 -4.79 0.22 -6.88
CA VAL A 31 -5.10 1.16 -5.80
C VAL A 31 -5.75 0.40 -4.65
N LEU A 32 -5.01 0.25 -3.55
CA LEU A 32 -5.50 -0.38 -2.33
C LEU A 32 -6.06 0.70 -1.40
N ARG A 33 -7.32 0.57 -0.99
CA ARG A 33 -7.98 1.51 -0.09
C ARG A 33 -8.02 0.99 1.34
N ASN A 34 -7.96 1.90 2.31
CA ASN A 34 -8.12 1.59 3.73
C ASN A 34 -7.17 0.48 4.22
N VAL A 35 -5.91 0.55 3.82
CA VAL A 35 -4.88 -0.41 4.20
C VAL A 35 -4.32 -0.04 5.58
N PRO A 36 -4.34 -0.94 6.58
CA PRO A 36 -3.65 -0.69 7.85
C PRO A 36 -2.12 -0.71 7.63
N ALA A 37 -1.46 0.36 8.07
CA ALA A 37 -0.03 0.55 7.93
C ALA A 37 0.54 1.36 9.10
N GLY A 38 1.78 1.09 9.49
CA GLY A 38 2.56 2.02 10.31
C GLY A 38 3.07 3.14 9.42
N VAL A 39 2.81 4.39 9.77
CA VAL A 39 3.28 5.56 9.02
C VAL A 39 4.17 6.41 9.92
N CYS A 40 5.40 6.66 9.49
CA CYS A 40 6.29 7.57 10.20
C CYS A 40 5.72 8.98 10.18
N LYS A 41 5.59 9.60 11.35
CA LYS A 41 5.02 10.95 11.50
C LYS A 41 5.93 12.06 10.95
N GLN A 42 7.21 11.76 10.74
CA GLN A 42 8.20 12.73 10.27
C GLN A 42 8.43 12.64 8.76
N CYS A 43 8.81 11.47 8.24
CA CYS A 43 9.17 11.32 6.83
C CYS A 43 8.07 10.69 5.96
N GLY A 44 7.01 10.14 6.55
CA GLY A 44 5.91 9.49 5.80
C GLY A 44 6.22 8.09 5.27
N GLU A 45 7.32 7.48 5.72
CA GLU A 45 7.65 6.08 5.44
C GLU A 45 6.52 5.15 5.90
N LYS A 46 6.26 4.09 5.13
CA LYS A 46 5.13 3.17 5.35
C LYS A 46 5.65 1.78 5.66
N TYR A 47 5.13 1.20 6.73
CA TYR A 47 5.44 -0.13 7.20
C TYR A 47 4.18 -0.99 7.15
N PHE A 48 4.29 -2.18 6.57
CA PHE A 48 3.19 -3.12 6.47
C PHE A 48 3.56 -4.41 7.20
N THR A 49 2.63 -4.96 7.95
CA THR A 49 2.82 -6.27 8.58
C THR A 49 2.86 -7.37 7.52
N PRO A 50 3.45 -8.55 7.83
CA PRO A 50 3.46 -9.69 6.91
C PRO A 50 2.07 -10.08 6.40
N ASP A 51 1.05 -10.05 7.26
CA ASP A 51 -0.34 -10.34 6.88
C ASP A 51 -0.90 -9.34 5.88
N VAL A 52 -0.61 -8.04 6.06
CA VAL A 52 -1.04 -6.99 5.13
C VAL A 52 -0.35 -7.19 3.79
N LEU A 53 0.97 -7.38 3.77
CA LEU A 53 1.72 -7.64 2.54
C LEU A 53 1.19 -8.86 1.78
N LYS A 54 0.90 -9.96 2.49
CA LYS A 54 0.32 -11.17 1.89
C LYS A 54 -1.05 -10.90 1.25
N ARG A 55 -1.89 -10.07 1.88
CA ARG A 55 -3.19 -9.67 1.31
C ARG A 55 -3.02 -8.79 0.08
N MET A 56 -2.09 -7.82 0.09
CA MET A 56 -1.79 -6.99 -1.08
C MET A 56 -1.38 -7.83 -2.28
N ASP A 57 -0.47 -8.78 -2.06
CA ASP A 57 0.03 -9.69 -3.08
C ASP A 57 -1.07 -10.63 -3.61
N GLN A 58 -1.90 -11.16 -2.71
CA GLN A 58 -3.06 -11.97 -3.08
C GLN A 58 -4.05 -11.18 -3.96
N SER A 59 -4.40 -9.95 -3.57
CA SER A 59 -5.28 -9.08 -4.37
C SER A 59 -4.69 -8.78 -5.75
N PHE A 60 -3.38 -8.58 -5.84
CA PHE A 60 -2.71 -8.39 -7.12
C PHE A 60 -2.86 -9.62 -8.02
N HIS A 61 -2.56 -10.81 -7.52
CA HIS A 61 -2.68 -12.04 -8.29
C HIS A 61 -4.14 -12.34 -8.66
N ASP A 62 -5.09 -12.11 -7.77
CA ASP A 62 -6.51 -12.33 -8.06
C ASP A 62 -7.01 -11.45 -9.21
N ILE A 63 -6.63 -10.16 -9.23
CA ILE A 63 -7.09 -9.22 -10.26
C ILE A 63 -6.34 -9.44 -11.57
N PHE A 64 -5.00 -9.50 -11.55
CA PHE A 64 -4.20 -9.46 -12.78
C PHE A 64 -3.88 -10.84 -13.38
N GLU A 65 -3.91 -11.92 -12.59
CA GLU A 65 -3.62 -13.28 -13.09
C GLU A 65 -4.87 -14.16 -13.14
N ARG A 66 -5.80 -13.99 -12.19
CA ARG A 66 -7.04 -14.78 -12.12
C ARG A 66 -8.27 -14.04 -12.66
N ALA A 67 -8.07 -12.81 -13.15
CA ALA A 67 -9.10 -11.97 -13.76
C ALA A 67 -10.34 -11.74 -12.86
N GLN A 68 -10.15 -11.68 -11.55
CA GLN A 68 -11.20 -11.27 -10.62
C GLN A 68 -11.52 -9.77 -10.82
N GLN A 69 -12.81 -9.42 -10.80
CA GLN A 69 -13.21 -8.02 -10.91
C GLN A 69 -12.82 -7.23 -9.64
N PRO A 70 -12.15 -6.07 -9.78
CA PRO A 70 -11.91 -5.17 -8.65
C PRO A 70 -13.21 -4.46 -8.25
N ASP A 71 -13.23 -3.89 -7.04
CA ASP A 71 -14.36 -3.08 -6.56
C ASP A 71 -14.63 -1.86 -7.46
N GLN A 72 -13.57 -1.30 -8.04
CA GLN A 72 -13.62 -0.15 -8.94
C GLN A 72 -12.40 -0.14 -9.86
N VAL A 73 -12.60 0.21 -11.13
CA VAL A 73 -11.53 0.58 -12.05
C VAL A 73 -11.47 2.10 -12.14
N LEU A 74 -10.26 2.67 -12.07
CA LEU A 74 -10.02 4.10 -12.19
C LEU A 74 -9.51 4.42 -13.59
N ASP A 75 -10.13 5.39 -14.26
CA ASP A 75 -9.58 6.00 -15.45
C ASP A 75 -8.49 7.00 -15.05
N VAL A 76 -7.24 6.72 -15.43
CA VAL A 76 -6.07 7.53 -15.07
C VAL A 76 -5.44 8.12 -16.34
N PRO A 77 -5.73 9.39 -16.68
CA PRO A 77 -5.10 10.06 -17.80
C PRO A 77 -3.58 10.20 -17.60
N ALA A 78 -2.80 9.93 -18.64
CA ALA A 78 -1.35 10.10 -18.67
C ALA A 78 -0.95 10.99 -19.86
N VAL A 79 0.07 11.84 -19.66
CA VAL A 79 0.59 12.77 -20.66
C VAL A 79 2.11 12.64 -20.75
N ASN A 80 2.66 12.84 -21.96
CA ASN A 80 4.09 12.92 -22.20
C ASN A 80 4.52 14.39 -22.32
N PHE A 81 5.75 14.71 -21.92
CA PHE A 81 6.37 16.03 -22.09
C PHE A 81 7.49 15.98 -23.12
#